data_AF-A0AAD8PNI5-F1
#
_entry.id   AF-A0AAD8PNI5-F1
#
_cell.length_a   1.000
_cell.length_b   1.000
_cell.length_c   1.000
_cell.angle_alpha   90.00
_cell.angle_beta   90.00
_cell.angle_gamma   90.00
#
_symmetry.space_group_name_H-M   'P 1'
#
loop_
_entity.id
_entity.type
_entity.pdbx_description
1 polymer ?
#
loop_
_entity_poly.entity_id
_entity_poly.type
_entity_poly.pdbx_seq_one_letter_code
_entity_poly.pdbx_strand_id
1 'polypeptide(L)'
;MAIDPEAACRLYAPCPIETTLLCCLLLAAFDLLRGYHKEYQVHLHGSAGLSQTGHHRQNGSRDGSLWSPRGYFIRDNLSPLFYRRAAALVAFTSDTYDSNKKRITYDDAGMRIASPTEARDTLYRLIRHLYLLPEGRYHLLEGAQTKRSRAKGQDNFIRGLYQWQDTLFEYLERQSAGGASSTMLKLLYAAAHVIIPTSTSKDQMAFDNFATQLREMTDLAEALLFPPSPQPPPPARHDVPCFFSLDMGVLHLMTALTRHRMLALLRRAQARHEGVWDGAATALVVERVVDLEEQAARRQGAQTGADDDGSGGCDSFSIPASARVCSVRTKTDLENRKVKKGYGCYVVPWRRIATRSAREDIEEALRGGAVARLNASGSGAT
;
A
#
# COMPACT_ATOMS: atom_id res chain seq x y z
N MET A 1 5.94 49.66 -32.34
CA MET A 1 4.71 48.86 -32.16
C MET A 1 4.70 48.38 -30.72
N ALA A 2 4.03 49.12 -29.82
CA ALA A 2 3.99 48.78 -28.40
C ALA A 2 2.93 47.68 -28.20
N ILE A 3 3.33 46.52 -27.70
CA ILE A 3 2.41 45.46 -27.33
C ILE A 3 1.65 45.95 -26.10
N ASP A 4 0.33 46.04 -26.22
CA ASP A 4 -0.55 46.38 -25.11
C ASP A 4 -0.39 45.32 -24.00
N PRO A 5 0.12 45.68 -22.81
CA PRO A 5 0.31 44.75 -21.72
C PRO A 5 -1.01 44.19 -21.19
N GLU A 6 -2.15 44.87 -21.39
CA GLU A 6 -3.47 44.28 -21.09
C GLU A 6 -3.83 43.16 -22.06
N ALA A 7 -3.51 43.30 -23.36
CA ALA A 7 -3.75 42.26 -24.35
C ALA A 7 -2.87 41.02 -24.09
N ALA A 8 -1.65 41.20 -23.60
CA ALA A 8 -0.78 40.10 -23.17
C ALA A 8 -1.32 39.38 -21.92
N CYS A 9 -1.88 40.12 -20.95
CA CYS A 9 -2.53 39.53 -19.77
C CYS A 9 -3.84 38.78 -20.11
N ARG A 10 -4.60 39.21 -21.12
CA ARG A 10 -5.83 38.50 -21.57
C ARG A 10 -5.56 37.18 -22.28
N LEU A 11 -4.35 36.97 -22.81
CA LEU A 11 -3.93 35.72 -23.45
C LEU A 11 -3.57 34.61 -22.45
N TYR A 12 -3.30 34.96 -21.18
CA TYR A 12 -3.08 33.99 -20.10
C TYR A 12 -4.34 33.84 -19.27
N ALA A 13 -5.42 33.35 -19.88
CA ALA A 13 -6.53 32.83 -19.11
C ALA A 13 -5.97 31.73 -18.18
N PRO A 14 -6.20 31.82 -16.84
CA PRO A 14 -5.68 30.81 -15.93
C PRO A 14 -6.20 29.44 -16.35
N CYS A 15 -5.28 28.48 -16.52
CA CYS A 15 -5.62 27.12 -16.89
C CYS A 15 -6.68 26.57 -15.91
N PRO A 16 -7.76 25.95 -16.41
CA PRO A 16 -8.76 25.35 -15.53
C PRO A 16 -8.10 24.38 -14.53
N ILE A 17 -8.55 24.44 -13.28
CA ILE A 17 -7.97 23.64 -12.20
C ILE A 17 -8.08 22.14 -12.48
N GLU A 18 -9.17 21.69 -13.12
CA GLU A 18 -9.37 20.31 -13.54
C GLU A 18 -8.28 19.83 -14.51
N THR A 19 -7.87 20.67 -15.47
CA THR A 19 -6.80 20.38 -16.42
C THR A 19 -5.47 20.26 -15.69
N THR A 20 -5.19 21.17 -14.76
CA THR A 20 -3.96 21.14 -13.96
C THR A 20 -3.88 19.85 -13.12
N LEU A 21 -4.98 19.46 -12.47
CA LEU A 21 -5.06 18.22 -11.68
C LEU A 21 -4.88 16.97 -12.54
N LEU A 22 -5.50 16.92 -13.73
CA LEU A 22 -5.30 15.84 -14.69
C LEU A 22 -3.83 15.74 -15.14
N CYS A 23 -3.20 16.86 -15.49
CA CYS A 23 -1.79 16.89 -15.83
C CYS A 23 -0.92 16.38 -14.68
N CYS A 24 -1.19 16.79 -13.43
CA CYS A 24 -0.48 16.26 -12.27
C CYS A 24 -0.66 14.74 -12.11
N LEU A 25 -1.85 14.19 -12.36
CA LEU A 25 -2.09 12.75 -12.29
C LEU A 25 -1.31 11.98 -13.35
N LEU A 26 -1.23 12.53 -14.58
CA LEU A 26 -0.49 11.93 -15.68
C LEU A 26 1.02 11.97 -15.43
N LEU A 27 1.56 13.12 -15.00
CA LEU A 27 2.98 13.26 -14.65
C LEU A 27 3.36 12.34 -13.50
N ALA A 28 2.54 12.28 -12.44
CA ALA A 28 2.75 11.33 -11.34
C ALA A 28 2.77 9.88 -11.85
N ALA A 29 1.84 9.48 -12.72
CA ALA A 29 1.82 8.13 -13.29
C ALA A 29 3.08 7.86 -14.14
N PHE A 30 3.53 8.84 -14.91
CA PHE A 30 4.73 8.75 -15.73
C PHE A 30 6.00 8.58 -14.89
N ASP A 31 6.18 9.41 -13.85
CA ASP A 31 7.33 9.31 -12.95
C ASP A 31 7.33 7.98 -12.20
N LEU A 32 6.17 7.51 -11.79
CA LEU A 32 6.01 6.19 -11.18
C LEU A 32 6.46 5.06 -12.12
N LEU A 33 6.04 5.09 -13.39
CA LEU A 33 6.47 4.13 -14.41
C LEU A 33 7.98 4.17 -14.69
N ARG A 34 8.60 5.35 -14.53
CA ARG A 34 10.06 5.52 -14.64
C ARG A 34 10.82 5.08 -13.39
N GLY A 35 10.13 4.81 -12.28
CA GLY A 35 10.75 4.53 -10.97
C GLY A 35 11.22 5.79 -10.23
N TYR A 36 10.78 6.97 -10.66
CA TYR A 36 11.09 8.26 -10.04
C TYR A 36 10.11 8.56 -8.90
N HIS A 37 10.25 7.80 -7.81
CA HIS A 37 9.31 7.82 -6.70
C HIS A 37 9.27 9.16 -5.93
N LYS A 38 10.36 9.95 -5.95
CA LYS A 38 10.42 11.26 -5.29
C LYS A 38 9.62 12.30 -6.07
N GLU A 39 9.76 12.29 -7.38
CA GLU A 39 9.06 13.17 -8.33
C GLU A 39 7.55 12.85 -8.32
N TYR A 40 7.21 11.56 -8.34
CA TYR A 40 5.84 11.08 -8.10
C TYR A 40 5.22 11.66 -6.82
N GLN A 41 5.97 11.65 -5.71
CA GLN A 41 5.52 12.24 -4.44
C GLN A 41 5.26 13.75 -4.56
N VAL A 42 6.18 14.48 -5.18
CA VAL A 42 6.05 15.93 -5.39
C VAL A 42 4.77 16.25 -6.15
N HIS A 43 4.48 15.52 -7.23
CA HIS A 43 3.26 15.74 -8.03
C HIS A 43 1.98 15.40 -7.25
N LEU A 44 1.96 14.32 -6.47
CA LEU A 44 0.81 13.97 -5.64
C LEU A 44 0.56 14.98 -4.51
N HIS A 45 1.61 15.42 -3.83
CA HIS A 45 1.46 16.39 -2.75
C HIS A 45 1.04 17.76 -3.28
N GLY A 46 1.66 18.22 -4.38
CA GLY A 46 1.31 19.49 -5.02
C GLY A 46 -0.16 19.51 -5.45
N SER A 47 -0.61 18.44 -6.12
CA SER A 47 -2.01 18.32 -6.57
C SER A 47 -3.02 18.19 -5.42
N ALA A 48 -2.68 17.49 -4.33
CA ALA A 48 -3.52 17.44 -3.14
C ALA A 48 -3.69 18.82 -2.49
N GLY A 49 -2.62 19.62 -2.44
CA GLY A 49 -2.66 21.02 -1.99
C GLY A 49 -3.53 21.91 -2.89
N LEU A 50 -3.41 21.75 -4.21
CA LEU A 50 -4.25 22.47 -5.19
C LEU A 50 -5.73 22.12 -5.05
N SER A 51 -6.08 20.84 -4.87
CA SER A 51 -7.47 20.41 -4.65
C SER A 51 -8.06 21.03 -3.37
N GLN A 52 -7.29 21.09 -2.28
CA GLN A 52 -7.75 21.68 -1.01
C GLN A 52 -7.88 23.21 -1.08
N THR A 53 -6.93 23.88 -1.71
CA THR A 53 -6.97 25.35 -1.88
C THR A 53 -8.07 25.78 -2.84
N GLY A 54 -8.35 24.99 -3.88
CA GLY A 54 -9.50 25.17 -4.76
C GLY A 54 -10.83 25.13 -4.01
N HIS A 55 -11.03 24.16 -3.12
CA HIS A 55 -12.24 24.08 -2.28
C HIS A 55 -12.41 25.32 -1.38
N HIS A 56 -11.31 25.86 -0.83
CA HIS A 56 -11.39 27.03 0.04
C HIS A 56 -11.65 28.35 -0.69
N ARG A 57 -11.04 28.55 -1.86
CA ARG A 57 -11.28 29.77 -2.66
C ARG A 57 -12.71 29.86 -3.19
N GLN A 58 -13.33 28.70 -3.43
CA GLN A 58 -14.71 28.61 -3.94
C GLN A 58 -15.78 28.95 -2.90
N ASN A 59 -15.51 28.81 -1.60
CA ASN A 59 -16.44 29.24 -0.55
C ASN A 59 -16.56 30.76 -0.41
N GLY A 60 -15.73 31.56 -1.09
CA GLY A 60 -15.75 33.03 -1.04
C GLY A 60 -16.07 33.74 -2.36
N SER A 61 -16.19 33.02 -3.49
CA SER A 61 -16.43 33.62 -4.82
C SER A 61 -17.67 33.01 -5.48
N ARG A 62 -18.54 33.87 -6.03
CA ARG A 62 -19.81 33.49 -6.69
C ARG A 62 -19.63 32.66 -7.98
N ASP A 63 -18.42 32.61 -8.56
CA ASP A 63 -18.18 32.05 -9.90
C ASP A 63 -17.61 30.62 -9.95
N GLY A 64 -17.55 29.91 -8.82
CA GLY A 64 -17.04 28.54 -8.81
C GLY A 64 -17.71 27.70 -7.75
N SER A 65 -19.03 27.48 -7.83
CA SER A 65 -19.67 26.62 -6.83
C SER A 65 -19.11 25.19 -6.92
N LEU A 66 -18.93 24.54 -5.76
CA LEU A 66 -18.67 23.09 -5.64
C LEU A 66 -19.71 22.23 -6.39
N TRP A 67 -20.87 22.83 -6.66
CA TRP A 67 -22.01 22.26 -7.35
C TRP A 67 -22.07 22.64 -8.84
N SER A 68 -21.04 23.29 -9.37
CA SER A 68 -20.89 23.48 -10.82
C SER A 68 -20.52 22.15 -11.48
N PRO A 69 -20.83 21.94 -12.78
CA PRO A 69 -20.43 20.71 -13.49
C PRO A 69 -18.93 20.40 -13.37
N ARG A 70 -18.08 21.44 -13.34
CA ARG A 70 -16.63 21.30 -13.10
C ARG A 70 -16.31 20.86 -11.67
N GLY A 71 -16.98 21.44 -10.68
CA GLY A 71 -16.87 21.04 -9.28
C GLY A 71 -17.25 19.57 -9.07
N TYR A 72 -18.37 19.14 -9.67
CA TYR A 72 -18.79 17.74 -9.70
C TYR A 72 -17.74 16.83 -10.34
N PHE A 73 -17.20 17.21 -11.51
CA PHE A 73 -16.16 16.42 -12.17
C PHE A 73 -14.93 16.24 -11.27
N ILE A 74 -14.44 17.32 -10.65
CA ILE A 74 -13.29 17.26 -9.75
C ILE A 74 -13.62 16.35 -8.55
N ARG A 75 -14.75 16.58 -7.87
CA ARG A 75 -15.11 15.87 -6.64
C ARG A 75 -15.38 14.39 -6.88
N ASP A 76 -16.09 14.05 -7.95
CA ASP A 76 -16.62 12.71 -8.14
C ASP A 76 -15.69 11.84 -9.02
N ASN A 77 -14.80 12.46 -9.82
CA ASN A 77 -13.87 11.72 -10.70
C ASN A 77 -12.40 11.89 -10.34
N LEU A 78 -11.94 13.12 -10.06
CA LEU A 78 -10.51 13.38 -9.82
C LEU A 78 -10.09 13.16 -8.37
N SER A 79 -10.86 13.68 -7.40
CA SER A 79 -10.55 13.57 -5.97
C SER A 79 -10.37 12.12 -5.51
N PRO A 80 -11.22 11.14 -5.92
CA PRO A 80 -11.03 9.74 -5.54
C PRO A 80 -9.71 9.15 -6.04
N LEU A 81 -9.22 9.56 -7.21
CA LEU A 81 -7.92 9.13 -7.74
C LEU A 81 -6.77 9.63 -6.85
N PHE A 82 -6.84 10.89 -6.41
CA PHE A 82 -5.85 11.42 -5.47
C PHE A 82 -5.90 10.74 -4.10
N TYR A 83 -7.10 10.46 -3.58
CA TYR A 83 -7.23 9.75 -2.29
C TYR A 83 -6.66 8.34 -2.34
N ARG A 84 -6.97 7.59 -3.40
CA ARG A 84 -6.39 6.26 -3.65
C ARG A 84 -4.87 6.28 -3.69
N ARG A 85 -4.31 7.23 -4.43
CA ARG A 85 -2.85 7.36 -4.57
C ARG A 85 -2.17 7.87 -3.30
N ALA A 86 -2.81 8.78 -2.57
CA ALA A 86 -2.31 9.23 -1.28
C ALA A 86 -2.28 8.07 -0.27
N ALA A 87 -3.30 7.22 -0.24
CA ALA A 87 -3.30 6.02 0.58
C ALA A 87 -2.17 5.06 0.17
N ALA A 88 -1.97 4.83 -1.14
CA ALA A 88 -0.85 4.05 -1.66
C ALA A 88 0.51 4.60 -1.25
N LEU A 89 0.63 5.92 -1.32
CA LEU A 89 1.85 6.60 -0.98
C LEU A 89 2.15 6.48 0.51
N VAL A 90 1.21 6.79 1.39
CA VAL A 90 1.45 6.69 2.85
C VAL A 90 1.69 5.25 3.29
N ALA A 91 1.08 4.28 2.61
CA ALA A 91 1.37 2.88 2.82
C ALA A 91 2.80 2.48 2.41
N PHE A 92 3.48 3.29 1.59
CA PHE A 92 4.83 3.04 1.08
C PHE A 92 5.91 3.97 1.70
N THR A 93 5.56 5.21 2.00
CA THR A 93 6.51 6.22 2.46
C THR A 93 6.36 6.44 3.95
N SER A 94 7.43 6.19 4.69
CA SER A 94 7.53 6.48 6.12
C SER A 94 7.73 7.98 6.42
N ASP A 95 8.09 8.79 5.42
CA ASP A 95 8.66 10.14 5.63
C ASP A 95 7.81 11.26 5.00
N THR A 96 6.48 11.09 4.88
CA THR A 96 5.67 12.14 4.25
C THR A 96 5.51 13.36 5.14
N TYR A 97 5.95 14.46 4.54
CA TYR A 97 6.01 15.84 4.97
C TYR A 97 4.66 16.44 5.42
N ASP A 98 4.78 17.50 6.22
CA ASP A 98 3.74 18.24 6.92
C ASP A 98 2.82 19.05 6.00
N SER A 99 1.82 18.41 5.38
CA SER A 99 0.76 19.16 4.73
C SER A 99 -0.27 19.62 5.77
N ASN A 100 -0.21 20.90 6.12
CA ASN A 100 -1.21 21.74 6.79
C ASN A 100 -2.35 21.05 7.57
N LYS A 101 -2.34 21.29 8.90
CA LYS A 101 -3.21 20.80 9.98
C LYS A 101 -4.70 21.19 9.89
N LYS A 102 -5.35 21.08 8.74
CA LYS A 102 -6.80 21.28 8.71
C LYS A 102 -7.50 20.00 9.13
N ARG A 103 -8.30 20.09 10.20
CA ARG A 103 -9.22 19.03 10.63
C ARG A 103 -10.15 18.75 9.47
N ILE A 104 -9.92 17.65 8.75
CA ILE A 104 -10.92 17.12 7.83
C ILE A 104 -11.97 16.49 8.73
N THR A 105 -13.08 17.22 8.94
CA THR A 105 -14.26 16.66 9.57
C THR A 105 -14.85 15.64 8.62
N TYR A 106 -15.03 14.43 9.10
CA TYR A 106 -15.82 13.42 8.43
C TYR A 106 -17.24 13.96 8.32
N ASP A 107 -17.71 14.21 7.09
CA ASP A 107 -19.11 14.55 6.90
C ASP A 107 -19.87 13.23 6.96
N ASP A 108 -20.53 12.99 8.10
CA ASP A 108 -21.26 11.78 8.47
C ASP A 108 -22.59 11.66 7.70
N ALA A 109 -22.69 12.30 6.54
CA ALA A 109 -23.86 12.31 5.68
C ALA A 109 -24.05 10.90 5.10
N GLY A 110 -24.69 10.05 5.90
CA GLY A 110 -25.19 8.69 5.62
C GLY A 110 -24.43 7.97 4.51
N MET A 111 -23.49 7.10 4.88
CA MET A 111 -22.86 6.18 3.93
C MET A 111 -23.94 5.37 3.21
N ARG A 112 -24.16 5.70 1.95
CA ARG A 112 -24.99 4.92 1.03
C ARG A 112 -24.05 4.40 -0.05
N ILE A 113 -24.24 3.14 -0.41
CA ILE A 113 -23.50 2.49 -1.48
C ILE A 113 -24.51 2.18 -2.59
N ALA A 114 -24.41 2.91 -3.70
CA ALA A 114 -25.19 2.65 -4.90
C ALA A 114 -24.41 1.84 -5.94
N SER A 115 -23.07 1.82 -5.88
CA SER A 115 -22.23 1.09 -6.83
C SER A 115 -20.93 0.55 -6.19
N PRO A 116 -20.25 -0.42 -6.82
CA PRO A 116 -18.98 -0.93 -6.31
C PRO A 116 -17.88 0.13 -6.32
N THR A 117 -17.91 1.05 -7.29
CA THR A 117 -17.00 2.20 -7.36
C THR A 117 -17.20 3.12 -6.17
N GLU A 118 -18.46 3.43 -5.83
CA GLU A 118 -18.78 4.26 -4.67
C GLU A 118 -18.41 3.58 -3.35
N ALA A 119 -18.66 2.27 -3.21
CA ALA A 119 -18.20 1.47 -2.07
C ALA A 119 -16.67 1.59 -1.91
N ARG A 120 -15.95 1.41 -3.01
CA ARG A 120 -14.49 1.50 -3.02
C ARG A 120 -14.02 2.89 -2.63
N ASP A 121 -14.59 3.93 -3.22
CA ASP A 121 -14.18 5.31 -2.98
C ASP A 121 -14.53 5.81 -1.58
N THR A 122 -15.65 5.35 -0.99
CA THR A 122 -15.98 5.58 0.43
C THR A 122 -14.99 4.90 1.37
N LEU A 123 -14.57 3.67 1.05
CA LEU A 123 -13.55 2.96 1.83
C LEU A 123 -12.18 3.65 1.75
N TYR A 124 -11.74 4.08 0.57
CA TYR A 124 -10.49 4.84 0.45
C TYR A 124 -10.54 6.19 1.18
N ARG A 125 -11.71 6.83 1.26
CA ARG A 125 -11.89 8.00 2.11
C ARG A 125 -11.64 7.65 3.58
N LEU A 126 -12.22 6.57 4.10
CA LEU A 126 -11.98 6.08 5.46
C LEU A 126 -10.50 5.75 5.71
N ILE A 127 -9.88 4.97 4.82
CA ILE A 127 -8.47 4.56 4.91
C ILE A 127 -7.53 5.77 4.84
N ARG A 128 -7.81 6.74 3.96
CA ARG A 128 -7.02 7.98 3.87
C ARG A 128 -6.98 8.69 5.21
N HIS A 129 -8.10 8.74 5.94
CA HIS A 129 -8.11 9.40 7.24
C HIS A 129 -7.21 8.70 8.27
N LEU A 130 -7.12 7.37 8.24
CA LEU A 130 -6.15 6.62 9.06
C LEU A 130 -4.72 7.08 8.75
N TYR A 131 -4.38 7.16 7.47
CA TYR A 131 -3.04 7.56 7.02
C TYR A 131 -2.72 9.04 7.23
N LEU A 132 -3.74 9.89 7.33
CA LEU A 132 -3.59 11.29 7.71
C LEU A 132 -3.64 11.51 9.22
N LEU A 133 -3.91 10.48 10.03
CA LEU A 133 -3.61 10.56 11.45
C LEU A 133 -2.11 10.81 11.55
N PRO A 134 -1.65 11.86 12.28
CA PRO A 134 -0.24 12.22 12.30
C PRO A 134 0.60 11.15 13.02
N GLU A 135 0.87 10.01 12.40
CA GLU A 135 1.65 8.91 12.98
C GLU A 135 3.10 9.34 13.23
N GLY A 136 3.66 10.24 12.41
CA GLY A 136 4.99 10.84 12.64
C GLY A 136 5.03 11.99 13.66
N ARG A 137 3.85 12.45 14.11
CA ARG A 137 3.55 13.52 15.07
C ARG A 137 4.17 13.45 16.46
N TYR A 138 3.77 12.37 17.11
CA TYR A 138 3.48 12.43 18.55
C TYR A 138 4.55 11.77 19.39
N HIS A 139 5.58 11.19 18.76
CA HIS A 139 6.81 10.82 19.47
C HIS A 139 7.52 12.04 20.07
N LEU A 140 7.32 13.24 19.51
CA LEU A 140 7.85 14.50 20.03
C LEU A 140 6.88 15.23 20.97
N LEU A 141 5.65 14.73 21.15
CA LEU A 141 4.60 15.32 21.99
C LEU A 141 4.02 14.22 22.89
N GLU A 142 4.85 13.67 23.77
CA GLU A 142 4.49 12.66 24.78
C GLU A 142 3.64 13.27 25.92
N GLY A 143 2.42 13.72 25.60
CA GLY A 143 1.42 14.12 26.58
C GLY A 143 0.31 13.08 26.74
N ALA A 144 -0.20 12.86 27.96
CA ALA A 144 -1.33 11.94 28.19
C ALA A 144 -2.60 12.31 27.38
N GLN A 145 -2.81 13.60 27.07
CA GLN A 145 -3.90 14.06 26.21
C GLN A 145 -3.81 13.56 24.75
N THR A 146 -2.60 13.36 24.21
CA THR A 146 -2.42 12.90 22.82
C THR A 146 -2.80 11.42 22.67
N LYS A 147 -2.52 10.60 23.68
CA LYS A 147 -2.91 9.17 23.72
C LYS A 147 -4.43 8.99 23.72
N ARG A 148 -5.16 9.74 24.57
CA ARG A 148 -6.63 9.64 24.65
C ARG A 148 -7.32 10.09 23.36
N SER A 149 -6.82 11.17 22.73
CA SER A 149 -7.35 11.63 21.44
C SER A 149 -7.08 10.61 20.32
N ARG A 150 -5.95 9.89 20.37
CA ARG A 150 -5.62 8.84 19.41
C ARG A 150 -6.57 7.66 19.53
N ALA A 151 -6.74 7.14 20.75
CA ALA A 151 -7.67 6.03 21.01
C ALA A 151 -9.08 6.37 20.54
N LYS A 152 -9.59 7.55 20.92
CA LYS A 152 -10.92 8.02 20.47
C LYS A 152 -11.01 8.15 18.95
N GLY A 153 -9.97 8.64 18.29
CA GLY A 153 -9.92 8.71 16.83
C GLY A 153 -9.99 7.31 16.19
N GLN A 154 -9.19 6.38 16.69
CA GLN A 154 -9.16 4.99 16.24
C GLN A 154 -10.52 4.30 16.46
N ASP A 155 -11.14 4.46 17.63
CA ASP A 155 -12.46 3.91 17.93
C ASP A 155 -13.54 4.43 16.99
N ASN A 156 -13.48 5.72 16.64
CA ASN A 156 -14.38 6.30 15.66
C ASN A 156 -14.15 5.72 14.25
N PHE A 157 -12.90 5.48 13.85
CA PHE A 157 -12.59 4.85 12.58
C PHE A 157 -13.06 3.40 12.52
N ILE A 158 -12.81 2.62 13.57
CA ILE A 158 -13.25 1.24 13.67
C ILE A 158 -14.78 1.17 13.57
N ARG A 159 -15.49 2.07 14.28
CA ARG A 159 -16.94 2.18 14.18
C ARG A 159 -17.41 2.52 12.77
N GLY A 160 -16.78 3.50 12.12
CA GLY A 160 -17.08 3.87 10.73
C GLY A 160 -16.81 2.72 9.76
N LEU A 161 -15.77 1.92 9.98
CA LEU A 161 -15.47 0.74 9.17
C LEU A 161 -16.53 -0.37 9.34
N TYR A 162 -17.03 -0.60 10.56
CA TYR A 162 -18.13 -1.55 10.79
C TYR A 162 -19.43 -1.06 10.13
N GLN A 163 -19.78 0.22 10.28
CA GLN A 163 -20.93 0.78 9.57
C GLN A 163 -20.80 0.67 8.04
N TRP A 164 -19.57 0.81 7.52
CA TRP A 164 -19.28 0.63 6.10
C TRP A 164 -19.50 -0.81 5.67
N GLN A 165 -19.09 -1.77 6.50
CA GLN A 165 -19.27 -3.19 6.25
C GLN A 165 -20.75 -3.56 6.20
N ASP A 166 -21.54 -3.10 7.18
CA ASP A 166 -22.98 -3.36 7.22
C ASP A 166 -23.64 -2.83 5.94
N THR A 167 -23.30 -1.60 5.55
CA THR A 167 -23.79 -0.98 4.30
C THR A 167 -23.36 -1.78 3.06
N LEU A 168 -22.14 -2.30 3.04
CA LEU A 168 -21.63 -3.14 1.95
C LEU A 168 -22.40 -4.45 1.88
N PHE A 169 -22.62 -5.14 3.01
CA PHE A 169 -23.35 -6.40 3.02
C PHE A 169 -24.78 -6.23 2.55
N GLU A 170 -25.49 -5.22 3.03
CA GLU A 170 -26.83 -4.91 2.53
C GLU A 170 -26.82 -4.65 1.01
N TYR A 171 -25.81 -3.94 0.50
CA TYR A 171 -25.67 -3.71 -0.94
C TYR A 171 -25.42 -5.02 -1.71
N LEU A 172 -24.51 -5.87 -1.23
CA LEU A 172 -24.17 -7.13 -1.88
C LEU A 172 -25.35 -8.13 -1.89
N GLU A 173 -26.12 -8.17 -0.81
CA GLU A 173 -27.35 -8.96 -0.70
C GLU A 173 -28.39 -8.50 -1.72
N ARG A 174 -28.65 -7.18 -1.81
CA ARG A 174 -29.61 -6.61 -2.77
C ARG A 174 -29.24 -6.90 -4.22
N GLN A 175 -27.95 -6.92 -4.54
CA GLN A 175 -27.47 -7.09 -5.91
C GLN A 175 -27.25 -8.56 -6.29
N SER A 176 -27.43 -9.52 -5.38
CA SER A 176 -26.98 -10.91 -5.57
C SER A 176 -25.53 -10.99 -6.09
N ALA A 177 -24.70 -10.03 -5.68
CA ALA A 177 -23.44 -9.69 -6.34
C ALA A 177 -22.31 -10.65 -5.95
N GLY A 178 -22.22 -11.77 -6.67
CA GLY A 178 -20.98 -12.50 -6.86
C GLY A 178 -20.07 -11.79 -7.88
N GLY A 179 -18.75 -12.07 -7.82
CA GLY A 179 -17.80 -11.65 -8.85
C GLY A 179 -16.65 -10.77 -8.34
N ALA A 180 -15.75 -10.41 -9.25
CA ALA A 180 -14.46 -9.80 -8.93
C ALA A 180 -14.57 -8.47 -8.17
N SER A 181 -15.54 -7.62 -8.49
CA SER A 181 -15.72 -6.34 -7.76
C SER A 181 -16.13 -6.56 -6.30
N SER A 182 -17.02 -7.52 -6.03
CA SER A 182 -17.45 -7.89 -4.69
C SER A 182 -16.28 -8.48 -3.89
N THR A 183 -15.53 -9.41 -4.49
CA THR A 183 -14.33 -10.00 -3.89
C THR A 183 -13.26 -8.95 -3.58
N MET A 184 -13.04 -7.98 -4.48
CA MET A 184 -12.11 -6.87 -4.25
C MET A 184 -12.55 -5.98 -3.08
N LEU A 185 -13.85 -5.66 -2.96
CA LEU A 185 -14.35 -4.87 -1.85
C LEU A 185 -14.20 -5.59 -0.50
N LYS A 186 -14.48 -6.90 -0.46
CA LYS A 186 -14.24 -7.73 0.73
C LYS A 186 -12.76 -7.77 1.11
N LEU A 187 -11.88 -7.89 0.12
CA LEU A 187 -10.44 -7.89 0.34
C LEU A 187 -9.96 -6.55 0.92
N LEU A 188 -10.39 -5.43 0.33
CA LEU A 188 -10.04 -4.09 0.83
C LEU A 188 -10.59 -3.84 2.24
N TYR A 189 -11.78 -4.33 2.55
CA TYR A 189 -12.35 -4.29 3.89
C TYR A 189 -11.52 -5.09 4.89
N ALA A 190 -11.23 -6.36 4.59
CA ALA A 190 -10.45 -7.21 5.47
C ALA A 190 -9.06 -6.60 5.72
N ALA A 191 -8.44 -6.02 4.70
CA ALA A 191 -7.23 -5.25 4.85
C ALA A 191 -7.39 -4.04 5.78
N ALA A 192 -8.42 -3.22 5.60
CA ALA A 192 -8.69 -2.08 6.48
C ALA A 192 -8.92 -2.53 7.93
N HIS A 193 -9.61 -3.66 8.13
CA HIS A 193 -9.89 -4.27 9.43
C HIS A 193 -8.62 -4.71 10.15
N VAL A 194 -7.58 -5.12 9.41
CA VAL A 194 -6.27 -5.46 9.96
C VAL A 194 -5.40 -4.21 10.16
N ILE A 195 -5.33 -3.34 9.15
CA ILE A 195 -4.43 -2.18 9.13
C ILE A 195 -4.84 -1.14 10.19
N ILE A 196 -6.12 -0.85 10.37
CA ILE A 196 -6.57 0.21 11.30
C ILE A 196 -6.23 -0.11 12.76
N PRO A 197 -6.53 -1.31 13.30
CA PRO A 197 -6.14 -1.67 14.66
C PRO A 197 -4.62 -1.73 14.86
N THR A 198 -3.89 -2.22 13.85
CA THR A 198 -2.44 -2.42 13.94
C THR A 198 -1.63 -1.14 13.72
N SER A 199 -2.18 -0.12 13.06
CA SER A 199 -1.46 1.13 12.76
C SER A 199 -0.97 1.87 14.01
N THR A 200 -1.69 1.70 15.13
CA THR A 200 -1.33 2.33 16.40
C THR A 200 -0.44 1.50 17.30
N SER A 201 -0.30 0.22 16.99
CA SER A 201 0.57 -0.69 17.69
C SER A 201 2.04 -0.39 17.37
N LYS A 202 2.88 -0.36 18.41
CA LYS A 202 4.33 -0.44 18.24
C LYS A 202 4.80 -1.89 18.04
N ASP A 203 3.97 -2.84 18.46
CA ASP A 203 4.23 -4.26 18.35
C ASP A 203 3.92 -4.73 16.93
N GLN A 204 4.97 -5.16 16.22
CA GLN A 204 4.86 -5.75 14.88
C GLN A 204 4.14 -7.10 14.92
N MET A 205 4.07 -7.76 16.07
CA MET A 205 3.31 -9.00 16.23
C MET A 205 1.82 -8.77 16.38
N ALA A 206 1.35 -7.52 16.45
CA ALA A 206 -0.08 -7.23 16.52
C ALA A 206 -0.86 -7.78 15.31
N PHE A 207 -0.20 -8.00 14.17
CA PHE A 207 -0.78 -8.66 13.00
C PHE A 207 -1.10 -10.14 13.22
N ASP A 208 -0.39 -10.83 14.13
CA ASP A 208 -0.62 -12.25 14.41
C ASP A 208 -2.01 -12.49 15.04
N ASN A 209 -2.57 -11.48 15.71
CA ASN A 209 -3.94 -11.51 16.26
C ASN A 209 -5.02 -11.59 15.17
N PHE A 210 -4.67 -11.34 13.91
CA PHE A 210 -5.61 -11.31 12.79
C PHE A 210 -5.46 -12.51 11.85
N ALA A 211 -4.78 -13.58 12.26
CA ALA A 211 -4.44 -14.73 11.41
C ALA A 211 -5.60 -15.28 10.55
N THR A 212 -6.84 -15.29 11.09
CA THR A 212 -8.02 -15.72 10.35
C THR A 212 -8.36 -14.77 9.20
N GLN A 213 -8.37 -13.46 9.46
CA GLN A 213 -8.59 -12.42 8.45
C GLN A 213 -7.48 -12.45 7.40
N LEU A 214 -6.23 -12.72 7.79
CA LEU A 214 -5.11 -12.86 6.85
C LEU A 214 -5.33 -14.03 5.88
N ARG A 215 -5.85 -15.15 6.39
CA ARG A 215 -6.19 -16.32 5.57
C ARG A 215 -7.30 -15.98 4.59
N GLU A 216 -8.36 -15.35 5.07
CA GLU A 216 -9.47 -14.87 4.23
C GLU A 216 -8.97 -13.92 3.13
N MET A 217 -8.12 -12.95 3.47
CA MET A 217 -7.50 -12.05 2.49
C MET A 217 -6.71 -12.83 1.44
N THR A 218 -5.99 -13.88 1.85
CA THR A 218 -5.22 -14.74 0.94
C THR A 218 -6.15 -15.50 -0.01
N ASP A 219 -7.27 -16.04 0.49
CA ASP A 219 -8.29 -16.73 -0.31
C ASP A 219 -8.95 -15.78 -1.32
N LEU A 220 -9.33 -14.58 -0.88
CA LEU A 220 -9.91 -13.54 -1.73
C LEU A 220 -8.92 -13.05 -2.80
N ALA A 221 -7.65 -12.86 -2.42
CA ALA A 221 -6.56 -12.49 -3.32
C ALA A 221 -6.33 -13.56 -4.40
N GLU A 222 -6.30 -14.83 -4.01
CA GLU A 222 -6.16 -15.96 -4.93
C GLU A 222 -7.32 -16.01 -5.92
N ALA A 223 -8.56 -15.89 -5.43
CA ALA A 223 -9.76 -15.87 -6.29
C ALA A 223 -9.78 -14.70 -7.28
N LEU A 224 -9.20 -13.54 -6.90
CA LEU A 224 -9.10 -12.36 -7.77
C LEU A 224 -8.00 -12.48 -8.82
N LEU A 225 -6.83 -12.96 -8.42
CA LEU A 225 -5.65 -13.04 -9.29
C LEU A 225 -5.72 -14.24 -10.23
N PHE A 226 -6.31 -15.33 -9.77
CA PHE A 226 -6.37 -16.60 -10.45
C PHE A 226 -7.81 -17.15 -10.40
N PRO A 227 -8.78 -16.45 -11.02
CA PRO A 227 -10.14 -16.94 -11.06
C PRO A 227 -10.15 -18.33 -11.72
N PRO A 228 -10.97 -19.28 -11.22
CA PRO A 228 -11.05 -20.61 -11.78
C PRO A 228 -11.47 -20.49 -13.25
N SER A 229 -10.50 -20.73 -14.14
CA SER A 229 -10.72 -20.75 -15.58
C SER A 229 -10.97 -22.20 -16.00
N PRO A 230 -12.03 -22.49 -16.76
CA PRO A 230 -12.23 -23.81 -17.34
C PRO A 230 -11.19 -24.14 -18.42
N GLN A 231 -10.40 -23.15 -18.86
CA GLN A 231 -9.33 -23.36 -19.81
C GLN A 231 -8.02 -23.74 -19.09
N PRO A 232 -7.25 -24.69 -19.65
CA PRO A 232 -5.95 -25.05 -19.08
C PRO A 232 -5.07 -23.79 -18.99
N PRO A 233 -4.26 -23.67 -17.92
CA PRO A 233 -3.38 -22.52 -17.76
C PRO A 233 -2.52 -22.39 -19.02
N PRO A 234 -2.46 -21.20 -19.64
CA PRO A 234 -1.62 -21.02 -20.83
C PRO A 234 -0.19 -21.42 -20.46
N PRO A 235 0.55 -22.06 -21.38
CA PRO A 235 1.94 -22.44 -21.13
C PRO A 235 2.69 -21.23 -20.62
N ALA A 236 3.57 -21.41 -19.63
CA ALA A 236 4.36 -20.35 -19.02
C ALA A 236 5.21 -19.67 -20.10
N ARG A 237 4.65 -18.65 -20.76
CA ARG A 237 5.36 -17.83 -21.72
C ARG A 237 6.21 -16.87 -20.91
N HIS A 238 7.49 -16.81 -21.23
CA HIS A 238 8.42 -15.87 -20.61
C HIS A 238 8.06 -14.39 -20.90
N ASP A 239 7.16 -14.14 -21.86
CA ASP A 239 6.65 -12.82 -22.22
C ASP A 239 5.22 -12.59 -21.69
N VAL A 240 4.99 -12.77 -20.37
CA VAL A 240 3.71 -12.34 -19.79
C VAL A 240 3.70 -10.80 -19.81
N PRO A 241 2.72 -10.15 -20.48
CA PRO A 241 2.65 -8.70 -20.49
C PRO A 241 2.56 -8.17 -19.07
N CYS A 242 3.43 -7.20 -18.76
CA CYS A 242 3.42 -6.53 -17.46
C CYS A 242 2.06 -5.85 -17.26
N PHE A 243 1.32 -6.26 -16.22
CA PHE A 243 0.04 -5.64 -15.89
C PHE A 243 0.30 -4.46 -14.94
N PHE A 244 0.10 -3.24 -15.43
CA PHE A 244 0.21 -2.04 -14.61
C PHE A 244 -1.18 -1.50 -14.23
N SER A 245 -1.41 -1.35 -12.93
CA SER A 245 -2.55 -0.64 -12.37
C SER A 245 -2.07 0.55 -11.56
N LEU A 246 -2.77 1.69 -11.67
CA LEU A 246 -2.52 2.86 -10.83
C LEU A 246 -3.18 2.75 -9.45
N ASP A 247 -4.17 1.86 -9.32
CA ASP A 247 -4.87 1.62 -8.06
C ASP A 247 -4.07 0.68 -7.16
N MET A 248 -4.20 0.87 -5.85
CA MET A 248 -3.81 -0.18 -4.90
C MET A 248 -4.72 -1.38 -5.11
N GLY A 249 -4.17 -2.48 -5.60
CA GLY A 249 -4.89 -3.72 -5.74
C GLY A 249 -4.51 -4.69 -4.63
N VAL A 250 -4.28 -5.93 -5.05
CA VAL A 250 -4.04 -7.05 -4.16
C VAL A 250 -2.62 -7.02 -3.59
N LEU A 251 -1.61 -6.58 -4.35
CA LEU A 251 -0.19 -6.71 -4.01
C LEU A 251 0.20 -5.98 -2.73
N HIS A 252 -0.33 -4.76 -2.55
CA HIS A 252 -0.08 -3.97 -1.34
C HIS A 252 -0.46 -4.72 -0.05
N LEU A 253 -1.54 -5.50 -0.12
CA LEU A 253 -2.14 -6.16 1.03
C LEU A 253 -1.40 -7.46 1.40
N MET A 254 -0.64 -8.01 0.47
CA MET A 254 0.06 -9.29 0.60
C MET A 254 1.37 -9.18 1.39
N THR A 255 1.89 -7.97 1.62
CA THR A 255 3.23 -7.79 2.24
C THR A 255 3.23 -7.83 3.75
N ALA A 256 2.08 -7.69 4.41
CA ALA A 256 2.03 -7.56 5.86
C ALA A 256 2.10 -8.91 6.61
N LEU A 257 2.02 -10.05 5.92
CA LEU A 257 1.40 -11.26 6.49
C LEU A 257 2.14 -12.57 6.24
N THR A 258 3.42 -12.55 5.90
CA THR A 258 3.92 -13.63 5.05
C THR A 258 4.28 -14.95 5.75
N ARG A 259 3.58 -15.99 5.28
CA ARG A 259 3.93 -17.42 5.23
C ARG A 259 4.08 -17.86 3.75
N HIS A 260 4.41 -19.13 3.50
CA HIS A 260 4.65 -19.72 2.18
C HIS A 260 3.52 -19.52 1.16
N ARG A 261 2.25 -19.61 1.58
CA ARG A 261 1.12 -19.47 0.65
C ARG A 261 1.06 -18.10 -0.01
N MET A 262 1.30 -17.04 0.75
CA MET A 262 1.32 -15.68 0.23
C MET A 262 2.49 -15.46 -0.74
N LEU A 263 3.66 -16.01 -0.41
CA LEU A 263 4.83 -16.01 -1.30
C LEU A 263 4.53 -16.74 -2.62
N ALA A 264 3.86 -17.90 -2.56
CA ALA A 264 3.47 -18.64 -3.76
C ALA A 264 2.55 -17.81 -4.67
N LEU A 265 1.58 -17.09 -4.09
CA LEU A 265 0.71 -16.17 -4.84
C LEU A 265 1.51 -15.01 -5.46
N LEU A 266 2.42 -14.37 -4.70
CA LEU A 266 3.26 -13.28 -5.21
C LEU A 266 4.14 -13.74 -6.38
N ARG A 267 4.75 -14.93 -6.29
CA ARG A 267 5.53 -15.52 -7.40
C ARG A 267 4.69 -15.75 -8.64
N ARG A 268 3.46 -16.23 -8.48
CA ARG A 268 2.52 -16.39 -9.60
C ARG A 268 2.09 -15.02 -10.17
N ALA A 269 2.03 -13.98 -9.34
CA ALA A 269 1.66 -12.62 -9.71
C ALA A 269 2.87 -11.71 -10.06
N GLN A 270 4.06 -12.27 -10.31
CA GLN A 270 5.30 -11.50 -10.48
C GLN A 270 5.28 -10.46 -11.61
N ALA A 271 4.49 -10.65 -12.65
CA ALA A 271 4.36 -9.72 -13.78
C ALA A 271 3.43 -8.53 -13.49
N ARG A 272 2.87 -8.45 -12.27
CA ARG A 272 1.91 -7.41 -11.88
C ARG A 272 2.62 -6.26 -11.17
N HIS A 273 2.17 -5.05 -11.49
CA HIS A 273 2.64 -3.81 -10.89
C HIS A 273 1.42 -2.96 -10.50
N GLU A 274 1.31 -2.61 -9.22
CA GLU A 274 0.17 -1.88 -8.65
C GLU A 274 0.64 -0.63 -7.91
N GLY A 275 0.48 0.52 -8.56
CA GLY A 275 1.01 1.77 -8.05
C GLY A 275 2.53 1.69 -7.91
N VAL A 276 3.01 1.79 -6.66
CA VAL A 276 4.43 1.67 -6.28
C VAL A 276 4.87 0.23 -6.02
N TRP A 277 3.95 -0.74 -6.09
CA TRP A 277 4.24 -2.13 -5.74
C TRP A 277 4.57 -2.95 -6.98
N ASP A 278 5.80 -3.45 -7.05
CA ASP A 278 6.24 -4.43 -8.04
C ASP A 278 6.09 -5.85 -7.49
N GLY A 279 5.30 -6.71 -8.14
CA GLY A 279 5.01 -8.06 -7.67
C GLY A 279 6.25 -8.94 -7.54
N ALA A 280 7.19 -8.85 -8.49
CA ALA A 280 8.43 -9.61 -8.46
C ALA A 280 9.37 -9.13 -7.35
N ALA A 281 9.58 -7.82 -7.22
CA ALA A 281 10.38 -7.23 -6.15
C ALA A 281 9.79 -7.58 -4.79
N THR A 282 8.46 -7.49 -4.66
CA THR A 282 7.74 -7.85 -3.44
C THR A 282 7.91 -9.32 -3.09
N ALA A 283 7.81 -10.23 -4.07
CA ALA A 283 8.04 -11.66 -3.87
C ALA A 283 9.45 -11.95 -3.32
N LEU A 284 10.48 -11.33 -3.90
CA LEU A 284 11.87 -11.52 -3.47
C LEU A 284 12.11 -11.05 -2.03
N VAL A 285 11.53 -9.92 -1.66
CA VAL A 285 11.63 -9.38 -0.30
C VAL A 285 10.95 -10.32 0.68
N VAL A 286 9.72 -10.73 0.37
CA VAL A 286 8.93 -11.64 1.20
C VAL A 286 9.63 -12.98 1.38
N GLU A 287 10.14 -13.56 0.29
CA GLU A 287 10.94 -14.80 0.32
C GLU A 287 12.12 -14.64 1.27
N ARG A 288 12.86 -13.54 1.15
CA ARG A 288 14.01 -13.31 1.99
C ARG A 288 13.64 -13.17 3.47
N VAL A 289 12.50 -12.57 3.78
CA VAL A 289 12.03 -12.46 5.17
C VAL A 289 11.64 -13.82 5.72
N VAL A 290 10.86 -14.61 4.97
CA VAL A 290 10.49 -15.98 5.36
C VAL A 290 11.74 -16.81 5.64
N ASP A 291 12.73 -16.79 4.74
CA ASP A 291 14.00 -17.51 4.94
C ASP A 291 14.71 -17.12 6.23
N LEU A 292 14.76 -15.81 6.54
CA LEU A 292 15.43 -15.30 7.74
C LEU A 292 14.70 -15.72 9.01
N GLU A 293 13.37 -15.57 9.03
CA GLU A 293 12.51 -15.97 10.15
C GLU A 293 12.65 -17.46 10.43
N GLU A 294 12.58 -18.31 9.40
CA GLU A 294 12.69 -19.75 9.58
C GLU A 294 14.09 -20.19 10.01
N GLN A 295 15.15 -19.59 9.46
CA GLN A 295 16.51 -19.87 9.91
C GLN A 295 16.72 -19.49 11.37
N ALA A 296 16.18 -18.34 11.80
CA ALA A 296 16.24 -17.92 13.20
C ALA A 296 15.45 -18.87 14.11
N ALA A 297 14.26 -19.30 13.71
CA ALA A 297 13.45 -20.27 14.44
C ALA A 297 14.17 -21.61 14.61
N ARG A 298 14.77 -22.16 13.53
CA ARG A 298 15.56 -23.41 13.58
C ARG A 298 16.75 -23.32 14.54
N ARG A 299 17.46 -22.19 14.56
CA ARG A 299 18.59 -21.96 15.50
C ARG A 299 18.15 -21.92 16.96
N GLN A 300 16.91 -21.51 17.22
CA GLN A 300 16.32 -21.47 18.55
C GLN A 300 15.73 -22.84 18.97
N GLY A 301 15.91 -23.88 18.16
CA GLY A 301 15.40 -25.21 18.44
C GLY A 301 13.90 -25.36 18.21
N ALA A 302 13.26 -24.45 17.46
CA ALA A 302 11.88 -24.65 17.05
C ALA A 302 11.81 -25.92 16.19
N GLN A 303 11.21 -26.97 16.76
CA GLN A 303 11.00 -28.22 16.06
C GLN A 303 10.05 -27.95 14.89
N THR A 304 10.48 -28.32 13.69
CA THR A 304 9.53 -28.53 12.59
C THR A 304 8.69 -29.71 13.03
N GLY A 305 7.37 -29.55 13.15
CA GLY A 305 6.48 -30.67 13.44
C GLY A 305 6.60 -31.69 12.31
N ALA A 306 7.52 -32.63 12.46
CA ALA A 306 7.81 -33.69 11.51
C ALA A 306 7.17 -35.02 11.94
N ASP A 307 6.62 -35.06 13.15
CA ASP A 307 6.02 -36.25 13.75
C ASP A 307 4.54 -35.99 14.03
N ASP A 308 3.66 -36.14 13.02
CA ASP A 308 2.31 -36.69 13.23
C ASP A 308 1.54 -36.91 11.91
N ASP A 309 1.24 -38.19 11.65
CA ASP A 309 0.05 -38.73 10.98
C ASP A 309 -0.57 -37.96 9.81
N GLY A 310 -0.05 -38.18 8.59
CA GLY A 310 -0.80 -38.48 7.35
C GLY A 310 -1.97 -37.58 6.89
N SER A 311 -2.30 -36.52 7.61
CA SER A 311 -3.45 -35.65 7.39
C SER A 311 -2.91 -34.32 6.89
N GLY A 312 -3.00 -34.12 5.57
CA GLY A 312 -2.42 -33.01 4.82
C GLY A 312 -2.86 -31.61 5.24
N GLY A 313 -2.29 -31.11 6.34
CA GLY A 313 -2.41 -29.74 6.83
C GLY A 313 -1.04 -29.10 7.04
N CYS A 314 -0.21 -29.09 6.00
CA CYS A 314 1.10 -28.44 5.98
C CYS A 314 0.93 -26.92 6.01
N ASP A 315 0.94 -26.28 7.19
CA ASP A 315 1.18 -24.82 7.28
C ASP A 315 1.49 -24.25 8.70
N SER A 316 1.54 -25.06 9.77
CA SER A 316 1.73 -24.52 11.13
C SER A 316 3.18 -24.52 11.60
N PHE A 317 4.13 -24.05 10.78
CA PHE A 317 5.42 -23.64 11.33
C PHE A 317 5.21 -22.33 12.10
N SER A 318 5.32 -22.40 13.43
CA SER A 318 5.18 -21.24 14.31
C SER A 318 6.54 -20.57 14.49
N ILE A 319 6.67 -19.33 14.02
CA ILE A 319 7.89 -18.53 14.23
C ILE A 319 7.80 -17.86 15.60
N PRO A 320 8.70 -18.16 16.55
CA PRO A 320 8.69 -17.49 17.84
C PRO A 320 8.94 -15.99 17.68
N ALA A 321 8.41 -15.18 18.60
CA ALA A 321 8.58 -13.72 18.63
C ALA A 321 10.04 -13.28 18.43
N SER A 322 10.96 -14.00 19.07
CA SER A 322 12.41 -13.77 19.01
C SER A 322 13.07 -14.08 17.66
N ALA A 323 12.38 -14.77 16.75
CA ALA A 323 12.86 -15.09 15.41
C ALA A 323 12.21 -14.22 14.32
N ARG A 324 11.18 -13.43 14.66
CA ARG A 324 10.47 -12.56 13.70
C ARG A 324 11.37 -11.43 13.19
N VAL A 325 11.26 -11.12 11.91
CA VAL A 325 11.94 -9.98 11.30
C VAL A 325 11.11 -8.73 11.56
N CYS A 326 11.50 -7.98 12.60
CA CYS A 326 10.81 -6.74 12.96
C CYS A 326 11.18 -5.54 12.06
N SER A 327 12.24 -5.64 11.27
CA SER A 327 12.71 -4.58 10.37
C SER A 327 13.77 -5.07 9.39
N VAL A 328 13.72 -4.55 8.16
CA VAL A 328 14.78 -4.73 7.15
C VAL A 328 15.26 -3.36 6.70
N ARG A 329 16.52 -3.02 7.01
CA ARG A 329 17.13 -1.81 6.47
C ARG A 329 17.78 -2.12 5.13
N THR A 330 17.09 -1.76 4.05
CA THR A 330 17.70 -1.70 2.72
C THR A 330 18.44 -0.37 2.58
N LYS A 331 19.77 -0.42 2.43
CA LYS A 331 20.54 0.71 1.87
C LYS A 331 20.67 0.48 0.38
N THR A 332 19.78 1.08 -0.39
CA THR A 332 19.82 1.19 -1.85
C THR A 332 20.86 2.25 -2.21
N ASP A 333 22.00 1.83 -2.75
CA ASP A 333 23.02 2.69 -3.35
C ASP A 333 22.51 3.06 -4.75
N LEU A 334 21.68 4.11 -4.80
CA LEU A 334 20.99 4.54 -6.03
C LEU A 334 21.96 4.99 -7.14
N GLU A 335 23.17 5.45 -6.78
CA GLU A 335 24.20 5.83 -7.74
C GLU A 335 24.83 4.61 -8.42
N ASN A 336 24.97 3.49 -7.70
CA ASN A 336 25.60 2.29 -8.22
C ASN A 336 24.62 1.15 -8.55
N ARG A 337 23.32 1.33 -8.29
CA ARG A 337 22.28 0.28 -8.35
C ARG A 337 22.67 -0.97 -7.54
N LYS A 338 23.11 -0.77 -6.29
CA LYS A 338 23.51 -1.88 -5.40
C LYS A 338 22.87 -1.76 -4.02
N VAL A 339 22.39 -2.87 -3.45
CA VAL A 339 21.97 -2.90 -2.04
C VAL A 339 23.18 -3.27 -1.19
N LYS A 340 23.67 -2.31 -0.38
CA LYS A 340 24.69 -2.58 0.64
C LYS A 340 24.01 -3.13 1.90
N LYS A 341 24.34 -4.37 2.26
CA LYS A 341 23.85 -5.03 3.49
C LYS A 341 24.46 -4.37 4.73
N GLY A 342 23.64 -3.63 5.48
CA GLY A 342 23.97 -3.20 6.84
C GLY A 342 23.17 -4.04 7.83
N TYR A 343 23.84 -4.95 8.54
CA TYR A 343 23.21 -5.74 9.60
C TYR A 343 23.15 -4.90 10.88
N GLY A 344 21.96 -4.54 11.33
CA GLY A 344 21.72 -3.83 12.59
C GLY A 344 20.22 -3.80 12.90
N CYS A 345 19.84 -4.23 14.11
CA CYS A 345 18.45 -4.35 14.54
C CYS A 345 17.90 -2.97 14.94
N TYR A 346 17.16 -2.32 14.03
CA TYR A 346 16.44 -1.06 14.30
C TYR A 346 15.17 -0.97 13.45
N VAL A 347 14.10 -0.39 14.02
CA VAL A 347 12.73 -0.33 13.48
C VAL A 347 12.64 0.49 12.19
N VAL A 348 12.19 -0.16 11.11
CA VAL A 348 11.68 0.47 9.89
C VAL A 348 10.43 -0.34 9.48
N PRO A 349 9.24 0.28 9.35
CA PRO A 349 8.04 -0.41 8.88
C PRO A 349 8.25 -1.00 7.49
N TRP A 350 7.63 -2.16 7.23
CA TRP A 350 7.56 -2.89 5.94
C TRP A 350 7.28 -2.04 4.69
N ARG A 351 6.79 -0.81 4.88
CA ARG A 351 6.42 0.18 3.86
C ARG A 351 7.55 0.49 2.83
N ARG A 352 8.83 0.26 3.12
CA ARG A 352 9.96 0.80 2.32
C ARG A 352 10.52 -0.04 1.16
N ILE A 353 10.03 -1.26 0.86
CA ILE A 353 10.88 -2.25 0.12
C ILE A 353 10.48 -2.55 -1.35
N ALA A 354 9.40 -1.99 -1.91
CA ALA A 354 8.90 -2.45 -3.23
C ALA A 354 9.31 -1.64 -4.49
N THR A 355 10.56 -1.17 -4.64
CA THR A 355 10.97 -0.47 -5.90
C THR A 355 11.68 -1.39 -6.90
N ARG A 356 11.60 -1.06 -8.20
CA ARG A 356 12.37 -1.72 -9.28
C ARG A 356 13.88 -1.68 -9.04
N SER A 357 14.39 -0.56 -8.49
CA SER A 357 15.79 -0.47 -8.05
C SER A 357 16.09 -1.45 -6.92
N ALA A 358 15.19 -1.63 -5.95
CA ALA A 358 15.38 -2.64 -4.90
C ALA A 358 15.48 -4.06 -5.48
N ARG A 359 14.78 -4.39 -6.58
CA ARG A 359 14.90 -5.69 -7.24
C ARG A 359 16.29 -5.93 -7.85
N GLU A 360 16.78 -5.02 -8.70
CA GLU A 360 18.11 -5.14 -9.31
C GLU A 360 19.19 -5.27 -8.22
N ASP A 361 19.07 -4.42 -7.20
CA ASP A 361 19.97 -4.38 -6.07
C ASP A 361 19.89 -5.64 -5.16
N ILE A 362 18.69 -6.20 -4.93
CA ILE A 362 18.48 -7.45 -4.18
C ILE A 362 19.04 -8.62 -4.97
N GLU A 363 18.75 -8.71 -6.27
CA GLU A 363 19.28 -9.76 -7.14
C GLU A 363 20.83 -9.71 -7.20
N GLU A 364 21.43 -8.52 -7.21
CA GLU A 364 22.88 -8.37 -7.11
C GLU A 364 23.41 -8.78 -5.71
N ALA A 365 22.74 -8.37 -4.65
CA ALA A 365 23.11 -8.73 -3.28
C ALA A 365 22.92 -10.22 -2.96
N LEU A 366 22.02 -10.90 -3.68
CA LEU A 366 21.83 -12.36 -3.65
C LEU A 366 22.94 -13.06 -4.45
N ARG A 367 23.26 -12.58 -5.65
CA ARG A 367 24.39 -13.09 -6.47
C ARG A 367 25.72 -12.98 -5.75
N GLY A 368 26.00 -11.85 -5.09
CA GLY A 368 27.22 -11.64 -4.32
C GLY A 368 27.34 -12.50 -3.05
N GLY A 369 26.23 -13.04 -2.54
CA GLY A 369 26.21 -13.93 -1.37
C GLY A 369 26.59 -15.39 -1.68
N ALA A 370 26.42 -15.82 -2.93
CA ALA A 370 26.74 -17.19 -3.36
C ALA A 370 28.27 -17.40 -3.55
N VAL A 371 29.03 -16.33 -3.77
CA VAL A 371 30.48 -16.41 -4.08
C VAL A 371 31.36 -16.45 -2.81
N ALA A 372 30.81 -16.18 -1.62
CA ALA A 372 31.59 -16.15 -0.38
C ALA A 372 31.70 -17.50 0.37
N ARG A 373 31.23 -18.61 -0.22
CA ARG A 373 31.44 -19.96 0.33
C ARG A 373 32.16 -20.84 -0.69
N LEU A 374 33.46 -20.64 -0.82
CA LEU A 374 34.47 -21.57 -1.33
C LEU A 374 35.80 -20.80 -1.29
N ASN A 375 36.42 -20.71 -0.11
CA ASN A 375 37.84 -20.45 0.13
C ASN A 375 38.08 -20.22 1.63
N ALA A 376 37.85 -21.27 2.43
CA ALA A 376 38.37 -21.35 3.80
C ALA A 376 38.50 -22.83 4.21
N SER A 377 39.21 -23.61 3.40
CA SER A 377 39.73 -24.91 3.81
C SER A 377 40.96 -25.21 2.98
N GLY A 378 42.15 -25.07 3.58
CA GLY A 378 43.38 -25.54 2.96
C GLY A 378 44.59 -24.66 3.24
N SER A 379 45.14 -24.76 4.44
CA SER A 379 46.59 -24.92 4.64
C SER A 379 46.87 -25.04 6.13
N GLY A 380 46.80 -26.28 6.61
CA GLY A 380 47.68 -26.71 7.70
C GLY A 380 48.85 -27.42 7.03
N ALA A 381 50.07 -27.01 7.36
CA ALA A 381 51.27 -27.82 7.23
C ALA A 381 52.32 -27.26 8.20
N THR A 382 52.65 -28.12 9.18
CA THR A 382 53.99 -28.40 9.75
C THR A 382 55.03 -27.30 9.81
#